data_AF-A0A8J5CVP8-F1
#
_entry.id   AF-A0A8J5CVP8-F1
#
_cell.length_a   1.000
_cell.length_b   1.000
_cell.length_c   1.000
_cell.angle_alpha   90.00
_cell.angle_beta   90.00
_cell.angle_gamma   90.00
#
_symmetry.space_group_name_H-M   'P 1'
#
loop_
_entity.id
_entity.type
_entity.pdbx_description
1 polymer ?
#
loop_
_entity_poly.entity_id
_entity_poly.type
_entity_poly.pdbx_seq_one_letter_code
_entity_poly.pdbx_strand_id
1 'polypeptide(L)'
;MGRNKLSNEEKTRVLTLLKEGASVIRVAAEVNVTRMAIYNLKKAVESLPPGTVPPRKPGSGAPKKTSRTDKIMRREVLNDPAITAAELKKNHPALLGNVSVRTIQHRLQISLKLPTRRAAKKPLLTEAMKKKRLSFCKRYRQWTPEQWKQSCSVMKALLDWLGWLQRQCAVQVMCHGTTQNIP
;
A
#
# COMPACT_ATOMS: atom_id res chain seq x y z
N MET A 1 21.14 28.45 13.88
CA MET A 1 20.81 27.64 15.07
C MET A 1 19.31 27.36 15.09
N GLY A 2 18.87 26.09 15.05
CA GLY A 2 17.44 25.75 15.14
C GLY A 2 16.90 25.97 16.56
N ARG A 3 15.63 26.35 16.71
CA ARG A 3 14.99 26.43 18.05
C ARG A 3 15.00 25.05 18.71
N ASN A 4 15.43 24.97 19.98
CA ASN A 4 15.34 23.75 20.78
C ASN A 4 13.89 23.29 20.87
N LYS A 5 13.67 21.99 20.65
CA LYS A 5 12.34 21.37 20.59
C LYS A 5 12.14 20.54 21.85
N LEU A 6 11.01 20.76 22.52
CA LEU A 6 10.58 19.93 23.65
C LEU A 6 10.41 18.47 23.21
N SER A 7 11.12 17.55 23.88
CA SER A 7 10.95 16.11 23.75
C SER A 7 9.58 15.69 24.29
N ASN A 8 9.11 14.49 23.94
CA ASN A 8 7.82 14.03 24.48
C ASN A 8 7.87 13.84 26.00
N GLU A 9 9.03 13.46 26.55
CA GLU A 9 9.25 13.33 28.00
C GLU A 9 9.24 14.69 28.71
N GLU A 10 9.84 15.71 28.10
CA GLU A 10 9.79 17.06 28.66
C GLU A 10 8.36 17.60 28.63
N LYS A 11 7.60 17.33 27.57
CA LYS A 11 6.18 17.70 27.51
C LYS A 11 5.36 17.00 28.58
N THR A 12 5.59 15.72 28.87
CA THR A 12 4.87 15.03 29.95
C THR A 12 5.20 15.64 31.30
N ARG A 13 6.48 15.91 31.59
CA ARG A 13 6.90 16.60 32.83
C ARG A 13 6.27 17.98 32.97
N VAL A 14 6.26 18.77 31.90
CA VAL A 14 5.58 20.08 31.90
C VAL A 14 4.08 19.91 32.20
N LEU A 15 3.43 18.92 31.60
CA LEU A 15 2.00 18.66 31.82
C LEU A 15 1.68 18.16 33.23
N THR A 16 2.54 17.33 33.85
CA THR A 16 2.36 16.88 35.23
C THR A 16 2.50 18.05 36.20
N LEU A 17 3.55 18.86 36.06
CA LEU A 17 3.77 20.04 36.90
C LEU A 17 2.63 21.07 36.78
N LEU A 18 2.10 21.25 35.57
CA LEU A 18 0.94 22.12 35.36
C LEU A 18 -0.36 21.57 35.98
N LYS A 19 -0.54 20.24 35.99
CA LYS A 19 -1.68 19.59 36.67
C LYS A 19 -1.58 19.72 38.19
N GLU A 20 -0.37 19.70 38.73
CA GLU A 20 -0.08 19.94 40.16
C GLU A 20 -0.26 21.42 40.58
N GLY A 21 -0.56 22.32 39.63
CA GLY A 21 -0.79 23.74 39.90
C GLY A 21 0.48 24.59 39.96
N ALA A 22 1.63 24.08 39.49
CA ALA A 22 2.86 24.87 39.43
C ALA A 22 2.72 26.07 38.48
N SER A 23 3.35 27.20 38.84
CA SER A 23 3.32 28.40 38.01
C SER A 23 4.12 28.20 36.71
N VAL A 24 3.64 28.79 35.62
CA VAL A 24 4.29 28.70 34.29
C VAL A 24 5.76 29.18 34.33
N ILE A 25 6.07 30.17 35.18
CA ILE A 25 7.42 30.71 35.34
C ILE A 25 8.34 29.67 36.00
N ARG A 26 7.86 28.98 37.05
CA ARG A 26 8.61 27.93 37.73
C ARG A 26 8.89 26.76 36.78
N VAL A 27 7.86 26.30 36.07
CA VAL A 27 7.98 25.19 35.10
C VAL A 27 8.93 25.58 33.95
N ALA A 28 8.91 26.83 33.49
CA ALA A 28 9.84 27.34 32.47
C ALA A 28 11.30 27.28 32.93
N ALA A 29 11.58 27.69 34.17
CA ALA A 29 12.92 27.67 34.73
C ALA A 29 13.42 26.23 34.92
N GLU A 30 12.55 25.33 35.40
CA GLU A 30 12.89 23.94 35.68
C GLU A 30 13.22 23.14 34.41
N VAL A 31 12.43 23.31 33.35
CA VAL A 31 12.66 22.60 32.07
C VAL A 31 13.60 23.40 31.14
N ASN A 32 14.07 24.58 31.57
CA ASN A 32 14.90 25.49 30.79
C ASN A 32 14.31 25.84 29.41
N VAL A 33 13.01 26.20 29.38
CA VAL A 33 12.29 26.58 28.16
C VAL A 33 11.63 27.93 28.33
N THR A 34 11.49 28.68 27.23
CA THR A 34 10.78 29.95 27.24
C THR A 34 9.33 29.82 27.72
N ARG A 35 8.86 30.78 28.53
CA ARG A 35 7.46 30.86 29.02
C ARG A 35 6.44 30.69 27.89
N MET A 36 6.72 31.28 26.72
CA MET A 36 5.88 31.20 25.54
C MET A 36 5.69 29.77 25.02
N ALA A 37 6.71 28.91 25.11
CA ALA A 37 6.57 27.51 24.69
C ALA A 37 5.57 26.75 25.58
N ILE A 38 5.56 27.03 26.89
CA ILE A 38 4.61 26.43 27.83
C ILE A 38 3.19 26.92 27.57
N TYR A 39 3.00 28.22 27.31
CA TYR A 39 1.68 28.75 26.92
C TYR A 39 1.16 28.10 25.62
N ASN A 40 2.02 27.97 24.61
CA ASN A 40 1.66 27.30 23.36
C ASN A 40 1.35 25.80 23.57
N LEU A 41 2.07 25.14 24.47
CA LEU A 41 1.83 23.73 24.83
C LEU A 41 0.50 23.59 25.56
N LYS A 42 0.20 24.44 26.54
CA LYS A 42 -1.08 24.48 27.25
C LYS A 42 -2.25 24.65 26.28
N LYS A 43 -2.15 25.66 25.39
CA LYS A 43 -3.15 25.90 24.33
C LYS A 43 -3.31 24.71 23.38
N ALA A 44 -2.24 23.99 23.07
CA ALA A 44 -2.32 22.80 22.23
C ALA A 44 -3.05 21.64 22.94
N VAL A 45 -2.87 21.47 24.25
CA VAL A 45 -3.53 20.42 25.04
C VAL A 45 -5.01 20.69 25.23
N GLU A 46 -5.42 21.94 25.39
CA GLU A 46 -6.84 22.33 25.48
C GLU A 46 -7.65 21.87 24.24
N SER A 47 -7.01 21.77 23.08
CA SER A 47 -7.65 21.30 21.84
C SER A 47 -7.66 19.78 21.64
N LEU A 48 -7.06 19.01 22.56
CA LEU A 48 -6.87 17.56 22.44
C LEU A 48 -7.63 16.81 23.55
N PRO A 49 -7.90 15.50 23.38
CA PRO A 49 -8.51 14.68 24.43
C PRO A 49 -7.67 14.68 25.72
N PRO A 50 -8.30 14.60 26.90
CA PRO A 50 -7.60 14.61 28.18
C PRO A 50 -6.57 13.47 28.24
N GLY A 51 -5.37 13.77 28.75
CA GLY A 51 -4.28 12.80 28.86
C GLY A 51 -3.41 12.65 27.59
N THR A 52 -3.71 13.38 26.51
CA THR A 52 -2.91 13.31 25.27
C THR A 52 -1.76 14.32 25.28
N VAL A 53 -0.56 13.86 24.91
CA VAL A 53 0.60 14.73 24.68
C VAL A 53 0.53 15.28 23.26
N PRO A 54 0.63 16.61 23.04
CA PRO A 54 0.48 17.19 21.72
C PRO A 54 1.62 16.73 20.79
N PRO A 55 1.29 16.02 19.69
CA PRO A 55 2.29 15.58 18.74
C PRO A 55 2.87 16.79 17.99
N ARG A 56 4.08 16.61 17.46
CA ARG A 56 4.67 17.62 16.59
C ARG A 56 3.81 17.76 15.34
N LYS A 57 3.39 18.99 15.03
CA LYS A 57 2.75 19.27 13.74
C LYS A 57 3.72 18.91 12.60
N PRO A 58 3.32 18.06 11.64
CA PRO A 58 4.16 17.78 10.50
C PRO A 58 4.41 19.08 9.73
N GLY A 59 5.65 19.25 9.25
CA GLY A 59 5.96 20.38 8.37
C GLY A 59 5.23 20.22 7.03
N SER A 60 4.90 21.35 6.39
CA SER A 60 4.31 21.35 5.04
C SER A 60 5.26 20.80 3.98
N GLY A 61 6.57 20.85 4.22
CA GLY A 61 7.60 20.41 3.28
C GLY A 61 7.73 21.34 2.06
N ALA A 62 8.65 21.01 1.17
CA ALA A 62 8.85 21.76 -0.07
C ALA A 62 7.76 21.41 -1.12
N PRO A 63 7.38 22.36 -2.00
CA PRO A 63 6.45 22.08 -3.07
C PRO A 63 6.99 21.03 -4.03
N LYS A 64 6.09 20.18 -4.54
CA LYS A 64 6.45 19.07 -5.43
C LYS A 64 6.64 19.56 -6.86
N LYS A 65 7.73 19.14 -7.52
CA LYS A 65 7.99 19.44 -8.94
C LYS A 65 6.95 18.82 -9.90
N THR A 66 6.30 17.74 -9.50
CA THR A 66 5.49 16.88 -10.39
C THR A 66 3.97 16.95 -10.14
N SER A 67 3.42 17.96 -9.45
CA SER A 67 1.99 17.92 -9.07
C SER A 67 1.06 17.92 -10.29
N ARG A 68 1.36 18.76 -11.29
CA ARG A 68 0.56 18.90 -12.52
C ARG A 68 0.78 17.75 -13.51
N THR A 69 1.95 17.13 -13.48
CA THR A 69 2.35 16.06 -14.42
C THR A 69 1.76 14.70 -14.08
N ASP A 70 1.27 14.50 -12.84
CA ASP A 70 0.72 13.22 -12.37
C ASP A 70 -0.43 12.69 -13.22
N LYS A 71 -1.31 13.59 -13.71
CA LYS A 71 -2.47 13.21 -14.52
C LYS A 71 -2.05 12.60 -15.86
N ILE A 72 -1.00 13.17 -16.46
CA ILE A 72 -0.46 12.72 -17.75
C ILE A 72 0.24 11.39 -17.56
N MET A 73 1.12 11.28 -16.55
CA MET A 73 1.79 10.02 -16.21
C MET A 73 0.80 8.88 -15.95
N ARG A 74 -0.29 9.15 -15.21
CA ARG A 74 -1.35 8.16 -14.97
C ARG A 74 -2.02 7.72 -16.27
N ARG A 75 -2.35 8.65 -17.16
CA ARG A 75 -3.02 8.35 -18.43
C ARG A 75 -2.16 7.45 -19.31
N GLU A 76 -0.89 7.81 -19.50
CA GLU A 76 0.04 7.04 -20.32
C GLU A 76 0.22 5.61 -19.81
N VAL A 77 0.42 5.43 -18.51
CA VAL A 77 0.60 4.09 -17.91
C VAL A 77 -0.67 3.24 -17.97
N LEU A 78 -1.85 3.85 -17.95
CA LEU A 78 -3.11 3.11 -18.09
C LEU A 78 -3.37 2.71 -19.54
N ASN A 79 -2.94 3.52 -20.50
CA ASN A 79 -3.03 3.22 -21.93
C ASN A 79 -2.06 2.12 -22.33
N ASP A 80 -0.80 2.24 -21.90
CA ASP A 80 0.25 1.24 -22.10
C ASP A 80 0.88 0.83 -20.76
N PRO A 81 0.44 -0.30 -20.16
CA PRO A 81 0.99 -0.79 -18.90
C PRO A 81 2.45 -1.24 -18.97
N ALA A 82 3.02 -1.42 -20.18
CA ALA A 82 4.40 -1.85 -20.37
C ALA A 82 5.39 -0.68 -20.40
N ILE A 83 4.91 0.56 -20.50
CA ILE A 83 5.77 1.74 -20.65
C ILE A 83 6.71 1.91 -19.45
N THR A 84 7.99 2.13 -19.76
CA THR A 84 9.01 2.36 -18.73
C THR A 84 9.05 3.82 -18.28
N ALA A 85 9.53 4.06 -17.07
CA ALA A 85 9.72 5.43 -16.57
C ALA A 85 10.72 6.26 -17.40
N ALA A 86 11.68 5.60 -18.06
CA ALA A 86 12.63 6.25 -18.95
C ALA A 86 11.95 6.69 -20.26
N GLU A 87 11.12 5.82 -20.84
CA GLU A 87 10.30 6.16 -22.02
C GLU A 87 9.30 7.27 -21.72
N LEU A 88 8.63 7.23 -20.56
CA LEU A 88 7.76 8.34 -20.12
C LEU A 88 8.50 9.68 -20.09
N LYS A 89 9.74 9.68 -19.58
CA LYS A 89 10.58 10.88 -19.55
C LYS A 89 10.94 11.34 -20.97
N LYS A 90 11.27 10.41 -21.87
CA LYS A 90 11.62 10.67 -23.27
C LYS A 90 10.42 11.22 -24.07
N ASN A 91 9.21 10.70 -23.83
CA ASN A 91 8.00 11.09 -24.53
C ASN A 91 7.51 12.49 -24.10
N HIS A 92 7.88 12.93 -22.89
CA HIS A 92 7.45 14.23 -22.34
C HIS A 92 8.63 15.07 -21.82
N PRO A 93 9.56 15.50 -22.69
CA PRO A 93 10.75 16.24 -22.26
C PRO A 93 10.40 17.59 -21.63
N ALA A 94 9.38 18.28 -22.15
CA ALA A 94 8.93 19.58 -21.62
C ALA A 94 8.38 19.49 -20.18
N LEU A 95 7.83 18.33 -19.78
CA LEU A 95 7.20 18.14 -18.48
C LEU A 95 8.12 17.42 -17.47
N LEU A 96 8.92 16.48 -17.96
CA LEU A 96 9.71 15.55 -17.13
C LEU A 96 11.22 15.74 -17.29
N GLY A 97 11.70 16.68 -18.11
CA GLY A 97 13.13 16.92 -18.35
C GLY A 97 13.92 17.15 -17.05
N ASN A 98 13.38 18.02 -16.19
CA ASN A 98 13.98 18.39 -14.89
C ASN A 98 13.74 17.37 -13.77
N VAL A 99 13.07 16.25 -14.06
CA VAL A 99 12.69 15.23 -13.09
C VAL A 99 13.57 13.99 -13.30
N SER A 100 14.10 13.44 -12.22
CA SER A 100 14.87 12.19 -12.31
C SER A 100 13.96 11.00 -12.63
N VAL A 101 14.47 9.99 -13.32
CA VAL A 101 13.71 8.76 -13.61
C VAL A 101 13.27 8.07 -12.32
N ARG A 102 14.12 8.07 -11.28
CA ARG A 102 13.79 7.53 -9.96
C ARG A 102 12.60 8.24 -9.31
N THR A 103 12.51 9.57 -9.46
CA THR A 103 11.35 10.33 -8.98
C THR A 103 10.08 9.89 -9.71
N ILE A 104 10.12 9.68 -11.03
CA ILE A 104 8.97 9.20 -11.81
C ILE A 104 8.51 7.82 -11.31
N GLN A 105 9.44 6.87 -11.13
CA GLN A 105 9.14 5.53 -10.60
C GLN A 105 8.50 5.59 -9.21
N HIS A 106 9.10 6.34 -8.28
CA HIS A 106 8.58 6.51 -6.93
C HIS A 106 7.18 7.13 -6.94
N ARG A 107 6.92 8.07 -7.85
CA ARG A 107 5.60 8.71 -8.00
C ARG A 107 4.56 7.73 -8.51
N LEU A 108 4.88 6.92 -9.52
CA LEU A 108 3.99 5.88 -10.04
C LEU A 108 3.62 4.87 -8.94
N GLN A 109 4.61 4.38 -8.19
CA GLN A 109 4.41 3.36 -7.16
C GLN A 109 3.67 3.91 -5.92
N ILE A 110 4.17 4.99 -5.32
CA ILE A 110 3.69 5.46 -4.01
C ILE A 110 2.49 6.41 -4.15
N SER A 111 2.59 7.40 -5.04
CA SER A 111 1.56 8.45 -5.13
C SER A 111 0.37 8.00 -5.98
N LEU A 112 0.64 7.37 -7.13
CA LEU A 112 -0.40 6.96 -8.07
C LEU A 112 -0.93 5.55 -7.82
N LYS A 113 -0.26 4.76 -6.97
CA LYS A 113 -0.59 3.36 -6.64
C LYS A 113 -0.62 2.46 -7.88
N LEU A 114 0.28 2.71 -8.82
CA LEU A 114 0.48 1.93 -10.05
C LEU A 114 1.83 1.22 -9.97
N PRO A 115 1.95 0.13 -9.17
CA PRO A 115 3.17 -0.66 -9.16
C PRO A 115 3.29 -1.43 -10.47
N THR A 116 4.50 -1.51 -11.00
CA THR A 116 4.80 -2.41 -12.11
C THR A 116 4.59 -3.86 -11.66
N ARG A 117 3.86 -4.63 -12.46
CA ARG A 117 3.63 -6.06 -12.22
C ARG A 117 3.96 -6.84 -13.49
N ARG A 118 4.42 -8.08 -13.31
CA ARG A 118 4.59 -9.01 -14.43
C ARG A 118 3.22 -9.60 -14.79
N ALA A 119 2.88 -9.56 -16.08
CA ALA A 119 1.68 -10.22 -16.57
C ALA A 119 1.80 -11.75 -16.40
N ALA A 120 0.69 -12.41 -16.07
CA ALA A 120 0.65 -13.87 -16.00
C ALA A 120 0.85 -14.48 -17.39
N LYS A 121 1.64 -15.55 -17.49
CA LYS A 121 1.78 -16.34 -18.72
C LYS A 121 0.44 -17.01 -19.02
N LYS A 122 -0.15 -16.73 -20.18
CA LYS A 122 -1.42 -17.30 -20.62
C LYS A 122 -1.22 -18.04 -21.94
N PRO A 123 -1.87 -19.20 -22.15
CA PRO A 123 -1.86 -19.85 -23.45
C PRO A 123 -2.56 -18.96 -24.49
N LEU A 124 -2.05 -18.98 -25.71
CA LEU A 124 -2.69 -18.29 -26.83
C LEU A 124 -3.99 -19.02 -27.19
N LEU A 125 -5.11 -18.30 -27.14
CA LEU A 125 -6.43 -18.84 -27.47
C LEU A 125 -6.88 -18.30 -28.81
N THR A 126 -7.23 -19.20 -29.73
CA THR A 126 -7.91 -18.82 -30.96
C THR A 126 -9.33 -18.35 -30.67
N GLU A 127 -9.92 -17.58 -31.58
CA GLU A 127 -11.25 -17.02 -31.40
C GLU A 127 -12.33 -18.11 -31.25
N ALA A 128 -12.19 -19.21 -31.99
CA ALA A 128 -13.05 -20.38 -31.86
C ALA A 128 -12.98 -21.01 -30.45
N MET A 129 -11.77 -21.13 -29.88
CA MET A 129 -11.58 -21.65 -28.52
C MET A 129 -12.23 -20.73 -27.47
N LYS A 130 -12.09 -19.40 -27.62
CA LYS A 130 -12.73 -18.44 -26.70
C LYS A 130 -14.25 -18.57 -26.74
N LYS A 131 -14.85 -18.67 -27.93
CA LYS A 131 -16.31 -18.86 -28.09
C LYS A 131 -16.79 -20.14 -27.41
N LYS A 132 -16.12 -21.28 -27.64
CA LYS A 132 -16.45 -22.57 -27.02
C LYS A 132 -16.34 -22.52 -25.49
N ARG A 133 -15.28 -21.91 -24.96
CA ARG A 133 -15.10 -21.72 -23.51
C ARG A 133 -16.20 -20.83 -22.93
N LEU A 134 -16.53 -19.73 -23.59
CA LEU A 134 -17.58 -18.83 -23.16
C LEU A 134 -18.96 -19.49 -23.17
N SER A 135 -19.30 -20.25 -24.22
CA SER A 135 -20.57 -20.98 -24.29
C SER A 135 -20.67 -22.04 -23.20
N PHE A 136 -19.56 -22.75 -22.90
CA PHE A 136 -19.47 -23.69 -21.79
C PHE A 136 -19.74 -22.99 -20.45
N CYS A 137 -19.02 -21.91 -20.14
CA CYS A 137 -19.21 -21.16 -18.90
C CYS A 137 -20.64 -20.61 -18.76
N LYS A 138 -21.26 -20.15 -19.86
CA LYS A 138 -22.66 -19.68 -19.84
C LYS A 138 -23.64 -20.81 -19.55
N ARG A 139 -23.47 -21.97 -20.20
CA ARG A 139 -24.34 -23.15 -20.04
C ARG A 139 -24.35 -23.69 -18.62
N TYR A 140 -23.20 -23.67 -17.96
CA TYR A 140 -23.01 -24.26 -16.64
C TYR A 140 -22.86 -23.21 -15.52
N ARG A 141 -23.27 -21.95 -15.78
CA ARG A 141 -23.13 -20.85 -14.82
C ARG A 141 -23.87 -21.08 -13.50
N GLN A 142 -25.00 -21.77 -13.54
CA GLN A 142 -25.90 -22.00 -12.39
C GLN A 142 -25.66 -23.34 -11.70
N TRP A 143 -24.63 -24.09 -12.10
CA TRP A 143 -24.39 -25.42 -11.55
C TRP A 143 -23.92 -25.37 -10.10
N THR A 144 -24.51 -26.23 -9.27
CA THR A 144 -24.13 -26.36 -7.86
C THR A 144 -22.87 -27.23 -7.72
N PRO A 145 -22.11 -27.09 -6.61
CA PRO A 145 -20.92 -27.91 -6.37
C PRO A 145 -21.18 -29.42 -6.43
N GLU A 146 -22.38 -29.88 -6.06
CA GLU A 146 -22.80 -31.28 -6.10
C GLU A 146 -22.96 -31.78 -7.55
N GLN A 147 -23.52 -30.93 -8.43
CA GLN A 147 -23.64 -31.22 -9.86
C GLN A 147 -22.26 -31.29 -10.54
N TRP A 148 -21.32 -30.43 -10.12
CA TRP A 148 -19.92 -30.51 -10.55
C TRP A 148 -19.23 -31.79 -10.06
N LYS A 149 -19.44 -32.19 -8.81
CA LYS A 149 -18.90 -33.44 -8.25
C LYS A 149 -19.39 -34.67 -9.01
N GLN A 150 -20.68 -34.71 -9.36
CA GLN A 150 -21.26 -35.81 -10.14
C GLN A 150 -20.75 -35.86 -11.59
N SER A 151 -20.44 -34.70 -12.19
CA SER A 151 -19.86 -34.66 -13.54
C SER A 151 -18.37 -35.01 -13.55
N CYS A 152 -17.62 -34.63 -12.52
CA CYS A 152 -16.19 -34.93 -12.40
C CYS A 152 -15.91 -36.40 -12.02
N SER A 153 -16.82 -37.08 -11.31
CA SER A 153 -16.68 -38.50 -10.95
C SER A 153 -16.69 -39.41 -12.18
N VAL A 154 -17.45 -39.08 -13.22
CA VAL A 154 -17.43 -39.79 -14.52
C VAL A 154 -16.12 -39.55 -15.28
N MET A 155 -15.46 -38.41 -15.07
CA MET A 155 -14.17 -38.07 -15.67
C MET A 155 -12.97 -38.74 -14.97
N LYS A 156 -13.19 -39.33 -13.79
CA LYS A 156 -12.17 -40.10 -13.05
C LYS A 156 -11.74 -41.35 -13.83
N ALA A 157 -12.64 -41.94 -14.63
CA ALA A 157 -12.32 -43.03 -15.56
C ALA A 157 -11.42 -42.60 -16.74
N LEU A 158 -11.32 -41.30 -17.04
CA LEU A 158 -10.39 -40.73 -18.03
C LEU A 158 -9.07 -40.24 -17.40
N LEU A 159 -9.05 -40.01 -16.08
CA LEU A 159 -7.84 -39.70 -15.31
C LEU A 159 -6.96 -40.93 -15.06
N ASP A 160 -7.53 -42.15 -15.04
CA ASP A 160 -6.73 -43.38 -15.07
C ASP A 160 -6.01 -43.58 -16.42
N TRP A 161 -6.49 -42.99 -17.51
CA TRP A 161 -5.79 -42.96 -18.81
C TRP A 161 -4.71 -41.86 -18.91
N LEU A 162 -4.72 -40.89 -17.99
CA LEU A 162 -3.76 -39.78 -17.93
C LEU A 162 -2.81 -39.85 -16.71
N GLY A 163 -2.54 -41.07 -16.21
CA GLY A 163 -1.38 -41.34 -15.35
C GLY A 163 -0.02 -40.97 -15.99
N TRP A 164 -0.01 -40.55 -17.25
CA TRP A 164 1.17 -40.09 -17.98
C TRP A 164 1.57 -38.62 -17.70
N LEU A 165 0.67 -37.75 -17.22
CA LEU A 165 0.95 -36.33 -16.96
C LEU A 165 1.19 -35.99 -15.48
N GLN A 166 1.25 -36.98 -14.59
CA GLN A 166 1.58 -36.80 -13.18
C GLN A 166 3.09 -36.83 -12.90
N ARG A 167 3.93 -37.10 -13.92
CA ARG A 167 5.40 -37.04 -13.82
C ARG A 167 6.01 -35.65 -14.07
N GLN A 168 5.22 -34.63 -14.42
CA GLN A 168 5.73 -33.26 -14.65
C GLN A 168 5.43 -32.23 -13.55
N CYS A 169 4.71 -32.59 -12.47
CA CYS A 169 4.44 -31.67 -11.35
C CYS A 169 5.09 -32.13 -10.04
N ALA A 170 6.33 -32.63 -10.10
CA ALA A 170 7.15 -32.87 -8.93
C ALA A 170 8.04 -31.66 -8.61
N VAL A 171 7.47 -30.49 -8.33
CA VAL A 171 8.18 -29.37 -7.66
C VAL A 171 7.18 -28.55 -6.85
N GLN A 172 7.39 -28.53 -5.52
CA GLN A 172 6.83 -27.63 -4.50
C GLN A 172 5.29 -27.64 -4.35
N VAL A 173 4.69 -27.91 -3.19
CA VAL A 173 4.99 -27.33 -1.87
C VAL A 173 4.48 -28.29 -0.77
N MET A 174 5.42 -28.91 -0.05
CA MET A 174 5.26 -29.04 1.40
C MET A 174 5.49 -27.65 1.99
N CYS A 175 4.56 -27.17 2.83
CA CYS A 175 4.79 -26.38 4.05
C CYS A 175 3.50 -25.67 4.50
N HIS A 176 3.25 -25.78 5.81
CA HIS A 176 2.21 -25.17 6.65
C HIS A 176 0.86 -25.88 6.60
N GLY A 177 0.35 -26.49 7.65
CA GLY A 177 0.72 -26.40 9.06
C GLY A 177 -0.55 -26.69 9.85
N THR A 178 -0.54 -27.82 10.57
CA THR A 178 -1.24 -28.09 11.83
C THR A 178 -2.37 -27.17 12.27
N THR A 179 -3.56 -27.74 12.40
CA THR A 179 -4.25 -27.76 13.70
C THR A 179 -5.03 -29.07 13.78
N GLN A 180 -4.44 -30.04 14.48
CA GLN A 180 -5.14 -31.21 14.99
C GLN A 180 -6.11 -30.75 16.08
N ASN A 181 -7.31 -31.31 16.02
CA ASN A 181 -8.34 -31.21 17.05
C ASN A 181 -8.45 -32.61 17.64
N ILE A 182 -8.13 -32.77 18.92
CA ILE A 182 -8.46 -33.93 19.77
C ILE A 182 -8.91 -33.29 21.09
N PRO A 183 -9.96 -33.82 21.76
CA PRO A 183 -10.75 -33.19 22.82
C PRO A 183 -9.98 -32.50 23.94
#